data_AF-A0A524PR82-F1
#
_entry.id   AF-A0A524PR82-F1
#
_cell.length_a   1.000
_cell.length_b   1.000
_cell.length_c   1.000
_cell.angle_alpha   90.00
_cell.angle_beta   90.00
_cell.angle_gamma   90.00
#
_symmetry.space_group_name_H-M   'P 1'
#
loop_
_entity.id
_entity.type
_entity.pdbx_description
1 polymer ?
#
loop_
_entity_poly.entity_id
_entity_poly.type
_entity_poly.pdbx_seq_one_letter_code
_entity_poly.pdbx_strand_id
1 'polypeptide(L)'
;MDVTVNLHLNQHCIETEAKREYCRLMDAYFDTDDVEGVLEERIELLRDFLEKSDFLKLRSSDPRLSGDRKSKVVIKRAERGEIVLNVY
;
A
#
# COMPACT_ATOMS: atom_id res chain seq x y z
N MET A 1 -10.25 12.32 5.95
CA MET A 1 -9.80 11.21 6.82
C MET A 1 -8.39 10.83 6.38
N ASP A 2 -7.49 10.60 7.33
CA ASP A 2 -6.14 10.10 7.01
C ASP A 2 -6.22 8.59 6.74
N VAL A 3 -6.26 8.22 5.46
CA VAL A 3 -6.31 6.81 5.06
C VAL A 3 -4.91 6.24 5.11
N THR A 4 -4.75 5.10 5.78
CA THR A 4 -3.46 4.42 5.89
C THR A 4 -3.57 2.93 5.62
N VAL A 5 -2.61 2.39 4.87
CA VAL A 5 -2.48 0.96 4.60
C VAL A 5 -1.11 0.49 5.08
N ASN A 6 -1.09 -0.62 5.81
CA ASN A 6 0.14 -1.23 6.31
C ASN A 6 0.52 -2.40 5.40
N LEU A 7 1.70 -2.33 4.80
CA LEU A 7 2.30 -3.40 4.03
C LEU A 7 3.43 -4.05 4.83
N HIS A 8 3.46 -5.38 4.80
CA HIS A 8 4.47 -6.16 5.50
C HIS A 8 5.37 -6.84 4.47
N LEU A 9 6.50 -6.21 4.16
CA LEU A 9 7.45 -6.76 3.19
C LEU A 9 8.20 -7.92 3.83
N ASN A 10 7.99 -9.13 3.30
CA ASN A 10 8.71 -10.32 3.71
C ASN A 10 9.06 -11.15 2.46
N GLN A 11 10.33 -11.12 2.03
CA GLN A 11 10.82 -11.80 0.82
C GLN A 11 10.15 -11.34 -0.50
N HIS A 12 9.36 -10.28 -0.44
CA HIS A 12 8.66 -9.69 -1.58
C HIS A 12 8.86 -8.19 -1.58
N CYS A 13 8.99 -7.63 -2.78
CA CYS A 13 9.15 -6.20 -2.96
C CYS A 13 7.83 -5.46 -2.69
N ILE A 14 7.93 -4.14 -2.49
CA ILE A 14 6.77 -3.29 -2.16
C ILE A 14 5.64 -3.35 -3.19
N GLU A 15 5.95 -3.49 -4.47
CA GLU A 15 4.93 -3.63 -5.52
C GLU A 15 4.12 -4.92 -5.35
N THR A 16 4.81 -6.04 -5.11
CA THR A 16 4.17 -7.35 -4.96
C THR A 16 3.29 -7.38 -3.73
N GLU A 17 3.78 -6.83 -2.62
CA GLU A 17 3.00 -6.80 -1.37
C GLU A 17 1.81 -5.83 -1.48
N ALA A 18 1.99 -4.68 -2.12
CA ALA A 18 0.89 -3.75 -2.39
C ALA A 18 -0.20 -4.38 -3.26
N LYS A 19 0.16 -5.12 -4.31
CA LYS A 19 -0.79 -5.87 -5.15
C LYS A 19 -1.54 -6.94 -4.37
N ARG A 20 -0.83 -7.69 -3.51
CA ARG A 20 -1.45 -8.73 -2.67
C ARG A 20 -2.46 -8.13 -1.69
N GLU A 21 -2.06 -7.07 -0.99
CA GLU A 21 -2.95 -6.40 -0.03
C GLU A 21 -4.13 -5.74 -0.74
N TYR A 22 -3.92 -5.19 -1.95
CA TYR A 22 -5.00 -4.66 -2.79
C TYR A 22 -6.02 -5.75 -3.12
N CYS A 23 -5.58 -6.90 -3.62
CA CYS A 23 -6.48 -8.02 -3.90
C CYS A 23 -7.22 -8.48 -2.64
N ARG A 24 -6.52 -8.63 -1.50
CA ARG A 24 -7.17 -9.00 -0.23
C ARG A 24 -8.25 -8.01 0.19
N LEU A 25 -7.97 -6.70 0.09
CA LEU A 25 -8.95 -5.68 0.44
C LEU A 25 -10.13 -5.69 -0.54
N MET A 26 -9.88 -5.94 -1.83
CA MET A 26 -10.92 -6.10 -2.83
C MET A 26 -11.82 -7.30 -2.54
N ASP A 27 -11.23 -8.45 -2.21
CA ASP A 27 -11.97 -9.65 -1.80
C ASP A 27 -12.82 -9.36 -0.56
N ALA A 28 -12.24 -8.71 0.46
CA ALA A 28 -12.96 -8.30 1.66
C ALA A 28 -14.10 -7.30 1.36
N TYR A 29 -13.90 -6.38 0.41
CA TYR A 29 -14.91 -5.42 -0.01
C TYR A 29 -16.11 -6.11 -0.71
N PHE A 30 -15.88 -7.22 -1.42
CA PHE A 30 -16.99 -8.01 -1.98
C PHE A 30 -17.66 -8.92 -0.94
N ASP A 31 -16.93 -9.36 0.08
CA ASP A 31 -17.42 -10.27 1.12
C ASP A 31 -18.14 -9.56 2.28
N THR A 32 -17.97 -8.24 2.42
CA THR A 32 -18.50 -7.45 3.55
C THR A 32 -19.21 -6.18 3.08
N ASP A 33 -20.27 -5.78 3.77
CA ASP A 33 -20.85 -4.45 3.57
C ASP A 33 -19.90 -3.40 4.18
N ASP A 34 -19.15 -2.70 3.34
CA ASP A 34 -18.28 -1.59 3.72
C ASP A 34 -19.10 -0.32 4.02
N VAL A 35 -19.96 -0.38 5.03
CA VAL A 35 -20.94 0.69 5.36
C VAL A 35 -20.27 2.04 5.62
N GLU A 36 -19.02 2.04 6.08
CA GLU A 36 -18.24 3.25 6.39
C GLU A 36 -17.30 3.69 5.24
N GLY A 37 -17.22 2.94 4.13
CA GLY A 37 -16.33 3.26 2.99
C GLY A 37 -14.83 3.11 3.27
N VAL A 38 -14.46 2.42 4.36
CA VAL A 38 -13.07 2.32 4.81
C VAL A 38 -12.27 1.38 3.92
N LEU A 39 -12.88 0.31 3.42
CA LEU A 39 -12.23 -0.60 2.47
C LEU A 39 -12.08 0.10 1.12
N GLU A 40 -13.11 0.80 0.64
CA GLU A 40 -13.06 1.58 -0.60
C GLU A 40 -11.92 2.60 -0.59
N GLU A 41 -11.80 3.41 0.49
CA GLU A 41 -10.74 4.40 0.64
C GLU A 41 -9.32 3.77 0.62
N ARG A 42 -9.15 2.60 1.26
CA ARG A 42 -7.87 1.87 1.28
C ARG A 42 -7.53 1.26 -0.07
N ILE A 43 -8.53 0.72 -0.77
CA ILE A 43 -8.41 0.17 -2.13
C ILE A 43 -8.00 1.29 -3.09
N GLU A 44 -8.65 2.45 -3.02
CA GLU A 44 -8.25 3.63 -3.79
C GLU A 44 -6.81 4.04 -3.51
N LEU A 45 -6.42 4.12 -2.23
CA LEU A 45 -5.04 4.49 -1.87
C LEU A 45 -4.01 3.52 -2.47
N LEU A 46 -4.25 2.21 -2.37
CA LEU A 46 -3.36 1.22 -2.96
C LEU A 46 -3.36 1.27 -4.48
N ARG A 47 -4.52 1.50 -5.11
CA ARG A 47 -4.62 1.66 -6.56
C ARG A 47 -3.83 2.86 -7.04
N ASP A 48 -4.04 4.03 -6.42
CA ASP A 48 -3.30 5.25 -6.70
C ASP A 48 -1.79 5.03 -6.52
N PHE A 49 -1.40 4.33 -5.45
CA PHE A 49 -0.02 3.98 -5.20
C PHE A 49 0.55 3.06 -6.29
N LEU A 50 -0.19 2.03 -6.72
CA LEU A 50 0.23 1.09 -7.76
C LEU A 50 0.33 1.74 -9.15
N GLU A 51 -0.55 2.69 -9.47
CA GLU A 51 -0.58 3.38 -10.77
C GLU A 51 0.44 4.53 -10.86
N LYS A 52 0.68 5.27 -9.75
CA LYS A 52 1.50 6.49 -9.77
C LYS A 52 2.94 6.27 -9.28
N SER A 53 3.24 5.16 -8.61
CA SER A 53 4.57 4.95 -8.03
C SER A 53 5.58 4.40 -9.02
N ASP A 54 6.77 4.99 -9.00
CA ASP A 54 7.93 4.45 -9.70
C ASP A 54 8.64 3.42 -8.81
N PHE A 55 8.23 2.15 -8.95
CA PHE A 55 8.79 1.04 -8.17
C PHE A 55 10.28 0.80 -8.42
N LEU A 56 10.78 1.14 -9.61
CA LEU A 56 12.19 1.01 -9.92
C LEU A 56 13.01 1.99 -9.08
N LYS A 57 12.56 3.25 -9.00
CA LYS A 57 13.18 4.26 -8.13
C LYS A 57 13.03 3.93 -6.65
N LEU A 58 11.85 3.48 -6.21
CA LEU A 58 11.61 3.10 -4.80
C LEU A 58 12.52 1.95 -4.35
N ARG A 59 12.66 0.91 -5.18
CA ARG A 59 13.57 -0.22 -4.87
C ARG A 59 15.04 0.19 -4.86
N SER A 60 15.41 1.15 -5.70
CA SER A 60 16.77 1.67 -5.76
C SER A 60 17.09 2.64 -4.63
N SER A 61 16.09 3.37 -4.11
CA SER A 61 16.27 4.34 -3.03
C SER A 61 16.37 3.68 -1.64
N ASP A 62 15.65 2.58 -1.40
CA ASP A 62 15.72 1.84 -0.14
C ASP A 62 15.73 0.32 -0.37
N PRO A 63 16.81 -0.40 0.02
CA PRO A 63 16.91 -1.85 -0.09
C PRO A 63 15.78 -2.61 0.60
N ARG A 64 15.17 -2.02 1.64
CA ARG A 64 14.02 -2.61 2.36
C ARG A 64 12.80 -2.76 1.47
N LEU A 65 12.62 -1.86 0.50
CA LEU A 65 11.51 -1.88 -0.46
C LEU A 65 11.68 -2.95 -1.54
N SER A 66 12.89 -3.48 -1.68
CA SER A 66 13.21 -4.57 -2.60
C SER A 66 12.86 -5.96 -2.05
N GLY A 67 12.48 -6.05 -0.78
CA GLY A 67 12.11 -7.33 -0.13
C GLY A 67 13.30 -8.15 0.38
N ASP A 68 14.50 -7.57 0.37
CA ASP A 68 15.74 -8.18 0.89
C ASP A 68 15.66 -8.41 2.41
N ARG A 69 14.94 -7.53 3.11
CA ARG A 69 14.74 -7.59 4.56
C ARG A 69 13.27 -7.47 4.94
N LYS A 70 12.91 -8.15 6.03
CA LYS A 70 11.60 -7.98 6.67
C LYS A 70 11.44 -6.53 7.13
N SER A 71 10.49 -5.83 6.53
CA SER A 71 10.29 -4.39 6.75
C SER A 71 8.81 -4.06 6.76
N LYS A 72 8.42 -3.06 7.56
CA LYS A 72 7.03 -2.61 7.58
C LYS A 72 6.94 -1.29 6.83
N VAL A 73 6.07 -1.20 5.84
CA VAL A 73 5.80 0.02 5.10
C VAL A 73 4.39 0.50 5.41
N VAL A 74 4.27 1.78 5.74
CA VAL A 74 2.98 2.43 5.94
C VAL A 74 2.77 3.43 4.81
N ILE A 75 1.76 3.17 3.99
CA ILE A 75 1.30 4.07 2.95
C ILE A 75 0.22 4.95 3.56
N LYS A 76 0.33 6.27 3.41
CA LYS A 76 -0.67 7.23 3.89
C LYS A 76 -1.07 8.17 2.77
N ARG A 77 -2.36 8.51 2.69
CA ARG A 77 -2.85 9.63 1.88
C ARG A 77 -2.88 10.87 2.76
N ALA A 78 -2.09 11.88 2.42
CA ALA A 78 -2.16 13.18 3.09
C ALA A 78 -3.40 13.97 2.62
N GLU A 79 -3.81 15.00 3.37
CA GLU A 79 -4.97 15.85 3.05
C GLU A 79 -4.88 16.51 1.66
N ARG A 80 -3.68 16.68 1.10
CA ARG A 80 -3.46 17.22 -0.25
C ARG A 80 -3.53 16.18 -1.37
N GLY A 81 -3.85 14.93 -1.05
CA GLY A 81 -3.86 13.82 -2.00
C GLY A 81 -2.47 13.24 -2.30
N GLU A 82 -1.42 13.74 -1.64
CA GLU A 82 -0.06 13.22 -1.76
C GLU A 82 0.07 11.88 -1.04
N ILE A 83 0.71 10.91 -1.69
CA ILE A 83 0.98 9.60 -1.11
C ILE A 83 2.33 9.65 -0.39
N VAL A 84 2.32 9.39 0.91
CA VAL A 84 3.50 9.38 1.76
C VAL A 84 3.82 7.95 2.19
N LEU A 85 5.10 7.59 2.10
CA LEU A 85 5.61 6.27 2.44
C LEU A 85 6.49 6.37 3.69
N ASN A 86 6.17 5.61 4.73
CA ASN A 86 7.02 5.47 5.92
C ASN A 86 7.51 4.03 6.04
N VAL A 87 8.83 3.85 6.05
CA VAL A 87 9.49 2.53 6.13
C VAL A 87 10.12 2.37 7.50
N TYR A 88 9.71 1.32 8.22
CA TYR A 88 10.22 0.92 9.53
C TYR A 88 11.05 -0.35 9.40
#